data_AF-A0A9D3WG15-F1
#
_entry.id   AF-A0A9D3WG15-F1
#
_cell.length_a   1.000
_cell.length_b   1.000
_cell.length_c   1.000
_cell.angle_alpha   90.00
_cell.angle_beta   90.00
_cell.angle_gamma   90.00
#
_symmetry.space_group_name_H-M   'P 1'
#
loop_
_entity.id
_entity.type
_entity.pdbx_description
1 polymer ?
#
loop_
_entity_poly.entity_id
_entity_poly.type
_entity_poly.pdbx_seq_one_letter_code
_entity_poly.pdbx_strand_id
1 'polypeptide(L)'
;MRVFRRINPGEAGWENAIKKSREGLKRKLTKKLECLMAGERDADTLEKIIDTRINLNMEIDKDEMYWEQRARANWLRLGDKNLAFFHNFASVCRRINTINRRESDNGQEISGAGEIR
;
A
#
# COMPACT_ATOMS: atom_id res chain seq x y z
N MET A 1 8.43 -3.72 -11.75
CA MET A 1 8.31 -2.28 -12.09
C MET A 1 8.78 -1.43 -10.91
N ARG A 2 9.92 -0.73 -11.01
CA ARG A 2 10.35 0.25 -10.00
C ARG A 2 9.68 1.58 -10.32
N VAL A 3 8.65 1.95 -9.58
CA VAL A 3 8.04 3.28 -9.68
C VAL A 3 8.88 4.22 -8.81
N PHE A 4 9.99 4.72 -9.38
CA PHE A 4 10.88 5.65 -8.69
C PHE A 4 10.18 7.00 -8.52
N ARG A 5 9.99 7.39 -7.25
CA ARG A 5 9.43 8.67 -6.85
C ARG A 5 10.30 9.81 -7.39
N ARG A 6 9.71 10.92 -7.83
CA ARG A 6 10.40 12.22 -7.85
C ARG A 6 10.51 12.64 -6.38
N ILE A 7 11.61 12.25 -5.72
CA ILE A 7 11.88 12.65 -4.34
C ILE A 7 12.32 14.12 -4.42
N ASN A 8 11.71 15.01 -3.64
CA ASN A 8 12.27 16.35 -3.47
C ASN A 8 13.71 16.19 -2.96
N PRO A 9 14.72 16.85 -3.56
CA PRO A 9 16.13 16.58 -3.23
C PRO A 9 16.45 16.72 -1.73
N GLY A 10 15.78 17.66 -1.05
CA GLY A 10 15.88 17.81 0.41
C GLY A 10 15.24 16.68 1.21
N GLU A 11 14.24 15.98 0.64
CA GLU A 11 13.58 14.85 1.29
C GLU A 11 14.33 13.52 1.19
N ALA A 12 15.05 13.33 0.08
CA ALA A 12 15.86 12.13 -0.12
C ALA A 12 16.97 12.00 0.94
N GLY A 13 17.54 13.12 1.36
CA GLY A 13 18.60 13.17 2.36
C GLY A 13 18.13 12.66 3.73
N TRP A 14 17.03 13.21 4.25
CA TRP A 14 16.52 12.80 5.57
C TRP A 14 15.92 11.39 5.54
N GLU A 15 15.26 10.97 4.46
CA GLU A 15 14.76 9.60 4.31
C GLU A 15 15.92 8.58 4.36
N ASN A 16 17.02 8.87 3.67
CA ASN A 16 18.20 8.00 3.68
C ASN A 16 18.91 8.01 5.05
N ALA A 17 18.94 9.14 5.74
CA ALA A 17 19.48 9.22 7.10
C ALA A 17 18.67 8.38 8.10
N ILE A 18 17.34 8.46 8.05
CA ILE A 18 16.44 7.63 8.87
C ILE A 18 16.68 6.15 8.54
N LYS A 19 16.71 5.77 7.25
CA LYS A 19 16.96 4.41 6.82
C LYS A 19 18.29 3.87 7.36
N LYS A 20 19.37 4.62 7.19
CA LYS A 20 20.71 4.25 7.71
C LYS A 20 20.71 4.08 9.23
N SER A 21 20.03 4.97 9.96
CA SER A 21 19.92 4.88 11.41
C SER A 21 19.21 3.60 11.86
N ARG A 22 18.04 3.31 11.26
CA ARG A 22 17.27 2.08 11.54
C ARG A 22 18.00 0.80 11.15
N GLU A 23 18.70 0.80 10.02
CA GLU A 23 19.57 -0.32 9.62
C GLU A 23 20.74 -0.50 10.57
N GLY A 24 21.33 0.60 11.04
CA GLY A 24 22.40 0.59 12.05
C GLY A 24 21.93 -0.01 13.38
N LEU A 25 20.72 0.35 13.83
CA LEU A 25 20.14 -0.19 15.05
C LEU A 25 19.87 -1.69 14.94
N LYS A 26 19.22 -2.15 13.87
CA LYS A 26 19.00 -3.58 13.62
C LYS A 26 20.32 -4.35 13.58
N ARG A 27 21.34 -3.83 12.89
CA ARG A 27 22.68 -4.45 12.83
C ARG A 27 23.32 -4.58 14.22
N LYS A 28 23.19 -3.57 15.08
CA LYS A 28 23.68 -3.62 16.46
C LYS A 28 22.95 -4.69 17.27
N LEU A 29 21.62 -4.78 17.14
CA LEU A 29 20.81 -5.78 17.82
C LEU A 29 21.14 -7.20 17.34
N THR A 30 21.28 -7.41 16.03
CA THR A 30 21.70 -8.71 15.45
C THR A 30 23.08 -9.11 15.98
N LYS A 31 24.06 -8.20 15.96
CA LYS A 31 25.40 -8.49 16.48
C LYS A 31 25.38 -8.79 17.98
N LYS A 32 24.59 -8.05 18.76
CA LYS A 32 24.42 -8.32 20.20
C LYS A 32 23.82 -9.72 20.42
N LEU A 33 22.82 -10.09 19.63
CA LEU A 33 22.21 -11.41 19.70
C LEU A 33 23.21 -12.52 19.35
N GLU A 34 24.01 -12.35 18.30
CA GLU A 34 25.07 -13.28 17.92
C GLU A 34 26.09 -13.47 19.05
N CYS A 35 26.56 -12.38 19.67
CA CYS A 35 27.48 -12.45 20.80
C CYS A 35 26.89 -13.17 22.01
N LEU A 36 25.63 -12.88 22.37
CA LEU A 36 24.95 -13.54 23.48
C LEU A 36 24.72 -15.03 23.22
N MET A 37 24.41 -15.42 21.98
CA MET A 37 24.22 -16.81 21.61
C MET A 37 25.53 -17.61 21.56
N ALA A 38 26.68 -16.95 21.41
CA ALA A 38 28.01 -17.57 21.41
C ALA A 38 28.61 -17.74 22.82
N GLY A 39 28.06 -17.08 23.84
CA GLY A 39 28.51 -17.16 25.23
C GLY A 39 27.96 -18.36 26.00
N GLU A 40 28.26 -18.40 27.30
CA GLU A 40 27.70 -19.41 28.21
C GLU A 40 26.18 -19.22 28.40
N ARG A 41 25.47 -20.33 28.59
CA ARG A 41 24.01 -20.34 28.71
C ARG A 41 23.60 -20.34 30.17
N ASP A 42 23.80 -19.21 30.83
CA ASP A 42 23.23 -18.92 32.15
C ASP A 42 21.85 -18.26 32.03
N ALA A 43 21.13 -18.17 33.15
CA ALA A 43 19.77 -17.63 33.19
C ALA A 43 19.71 -16.14 32.77
N ASP A 44 20.70 -15.33 33.17
CA ASP A 44 20.77 -13.91 32.80
C ASP A 44 21.09 -13.74 31.32
N THR A 45 21.93 -14.61 30.75
CA THR A 45 22.20 -14.62 29.31
C THR A 45 20.95 -15.01 28.52
N LEU A 46 20.14 -15.95 29.01
CA LEU A 46 18.88 -16.31 28.37
C LEU A 46 17.87 -15.15 28.38
N GLU A 47 17.73 -14.45 29.50
CA GLU A 47 16.89 -13.24 29.61
C GLU A 47 17.32 -12.18 28.59
N LYS A 48 18.62 -11.87 28.54
CA LYS A 48 19.17 -10.89 27.57
C LYS A 48 18.94 -11.31 26.11
N ILE A 49 18.97 -12.61 25.81
CA ILE A 49 18.68 -13.14 24.47
C ILE A 49 17.21 -12.89 24.12
N ILE A 50 16.29 -13.18 25.03
CA ILE A 50 14.85 -12.98 24.82
C ILE A 50 14.57 -11.49 24.57
N ASP A 51 15.07 -10.62 25.43
CA ASP A 51 14.91 -9.17 25.28
C ASP A 51 15.50 -8.64 23.98
N THR A 52 16.68 -9.12 23.59
CA THR A 52 17.33 -8.68 22.34
C THR A 52 16.53 -9.15 21.12
N ARG A 53 15.93 -10.35 21.17
CA ARG A 53 15.04 -10.84 20.10
C ARG A 53 13.76 -10.03 20.00
N ILE A 54 13.11 -9.75 21.13
CA ILE A 54 11.90 -8.92 21.18
C ILE A 54 12.19 -7.54 20.57
N ASN A 55 13.27 -6.90 21.00
CA ASN A 55 13.68 -5.59 20.48
C ASN A 55 13.97 -5.63 18.98
N LEU A 56 14.63 -6.69 18.49
CA LEU A 56 14.91 -6.83 17.06
C LEU A 56 13.62 -6.97 16.25
N ASN A 57 12.66 -7.79 16.71
CA ASN A 57 11.37 -7.95 16.06
C ASN A 57 10.59 -6.63 16.02
N MET A 58 10.53 -5.91 17.14
CA MET A 58 9.87 -4.60 17.20
C MET A 58 10.45 -3.60 16.18
N GLU A 59 11.77 -3.60 15.97
CA GLU A 59 12.39 -2.72 14.96
C GLU A 59 12.10 -3.17 13.51
N ILE A 60 11.89 -4.47 13.28
CA ILE A 60 11.46 -5.01 11.99
C ILE A 60 10.01 -4.61 11.71
N ASP A 61 9.11 -4.80 12.69
CA ASP A 61 7.69 -4.49 12.56
C ASP A 61 7.45 -3.00 12.28
N LYS A 62 8.23 -2.11 12.94
CA LYS A 62 8.19 -0.66 12.66
C LYS A 62 8.54 -0.34 11.21
N ASP A 63 9.51 -1.04 10.62
CA ASP A 63 9.89 -0.85 9.24
C ASP A 63 8.83 -1.40 8.29
N GLU A 64 8.28 -2.58 8.57
CA GLU A 64 7.19 -3.17 7.79
C GLU A 64 5.97 -2.24 7.75
N MET A 65 5.50 -1.77 8.91
CA MET A 65 4.39 -0.83 9.01
C MET A 65 4.68 0.47 8.25
N TYR A 66 5.90 1.01 8.35
CA TYR A 66 6.30 2.19 7.59
C TYR A 66 6.22 1.97 6.07
N TRP A 67 6.70 0.83 5.58
CA TRP A 67 6.64 0.50 4.16
C TRP A 67 5.21 0.25 3.68
N GLU A 68 4.39 -0.40 4.50
CA GLU A 68 2.98 -0.62 4.20
C GLU A 68 2.20 0.70 4.09
N GLN A 69 2.33 1.59 5.08
CA GLN A 69 1.70 2.91 5.05
C GLN A 69 2.09 3.71 3.81
N ARG A 70 3.38 3.66 3.44
CA ARG A 70 3.89 4.36 2.26
C ARG A 70 3.39 3.74 0.96
N ALA A 71 3.30 2.42 0.89
CA ALA A 71 2.71 1.71 -0.25
C ALA A 71 1.23 2.07 -0.40
N ARG A 72 0.44 2.07 0.68
CA ARG A 72 -0.97 2.48 0.70
C ARG A 72 -1.13 3.94 0.25
N ALA A 73 -0.35 4.87 0.79
CA ALA A 73 -0.40 6.27 0.39
C ALA A 73 -0.04 6.48 -1.08
N ASN A 74 0.99 5.77 -1.58
CA ASN A 74 1.33 5.80 -2.99
C ASN A 74 0.23 5.19 -3.86
N TRP A 75 -0.38 4.09 -3.42
CA TRP A 75 -1.50 3.45 -4.11
C TRP A 75 -2.71 4.37 -4.21
N LEU A 76 -3.14 4.99 -3.10
CA LEU A 76 -4.26 5.95 -3.10
C LEU A 76 -3.99 7.12 -4.05
N ARG A 77 -2.79 7.72 -3.99
CA ARG A 77 -2.41 8.83 -4.87
C ARG A 77 -2.37 8.45 -6.35
N LEU A 78 -1.99 7.21 -6.66
CA LEU A 78 -2.01 6.71 -8.04
C LEU A 78 -3.42 6.25 -8.44
N GLY A 79 -4.22 5.80 -7.49
CA GLY A 79 -5.62 5.40 -7.61
C GLY A 79 -6.51 6.54 -8.09
N ASP A 80 -6.30 7.76 -7.59
CA ASP A 80 -7.01 8.96 -8.09
C ASP A 80 -6.80 9.16 -9.61
N LYS A 81 -5.62 8.80 -10.13
CA LYS A 81 -5.34 8.82 -11.58
C LYS A 81 -5.94 7.63 -12.32
N ASN A 82 -6.08 6.50 -11.64
CA ASN A 82 -6.73 5.30 -12.16
C ASN A 82 -8.26 5.45 -12.22
N LEU A 83 -8.83 6.35 -11.42
CA LEU A 83 -10.26 6.67 -11.42
C LEU A 83 -10.74 7.15 -12.81
N ALA A 84 -9.92 7.90 -13.55
CA ALA A 84 -10.23 8.28 -14.93
C ALA A 84 -10.36 7.07 -15.87
N PHE A 85 -9.51 6.05 -15.70
CA PHE A 85 -9.58 4.80 -16.47
C PHE A 85 -10.87 4.03 -16.13
N PHE A 86 -11.18 3.85 -14.84
CA PHE A 86 -12.40 3.15 -14.42
C PHE A 86 -13.67 3.93 -14.73
N HIS A 87 -13.68 5.25 -14.63
CA HIS A 87 -14.79 6.10 -15.04
C HIS A 87 -15.02 6.08 -16.55
N ASN A 88 -13.94 6.08 -17.34
CA ASN A 88 -14.04 5.96 -18.80
C ASN A 88 -14.58 4.58 -19.17
N PHE A 89 -14.02 3.50 -18.60
CA PHE A 89 -14.51 2.14 -18.81
C PHE A 89 -15.98 1.98 -18.41
N ALA A 90 -16.38 2.46 -17.23
CA ALA A 90 -17.77 2.44 -16.79
C ALA A 90 -18.70 3.28 -17.68
N SER A 91 -18.20 4.40 -18.24
CA SER A 91 -18.96 5.23 -19.19
C SER A 91 -19.10 4.55 -20.55
N VAL A 92 -18.07 3.82 -21.01
CA VAL A 92 -18.11 2.99 -22.21
C VAL A 92 -19.10 1.83 -22.02
N CYS A 93 -19.04 1.11 -20.91
CA CYS A 93 -20.00 0.06 -20.58
C CYS A 93 -21.43 0.59 -20.47
N ARG A 94 -21.63 1.76 -19.84
CA ARG A 94 -22.94 2.44 -19.81
C ARG A 94 -23.43 2.71 -21.22
N ARG A 95 -22.60 3.30 -22.09
CA ARG A 95 -22.97 3.57 -23.49
C ARG A 95 -23.31 2.31 -24.28
N ILE A 96 -22.58 1.22 -24.08
CA ILE A 96 -22.85 -0.08 -24.72
C ILE A 96 -24.17 -0.68 -24.22
N ASN A 97 -24.46 -0.53 -22.92
CA ASN A 97 -25.63 -1.11 -22.27
C ASN A 97 -26.85 -0.18 -22.28
N THR A 98 -26.75 1.01 -22.88
CA THR A 98 -27.88 1.91 -23.09
C THR A 98 -28.79 1.29 -24.16
N ILE A 99 -29.90 0.68 -23.73
CA ILE A 99 -30.96 0.20 -24.61
C ILE A 99 -31.66 1.43 -25.21
N ASN A 100 -31.44 1.70 -26.50
CA ASN A 100 -31.90 2.93 -27.16
C ASN A 100 -33.38 2.92 -27.57
N ARG A 101 -34.07 1.79 -27.54
CA ARG A 101 -35.51 1.72 -27.85
C ARG A 101 -36.07 0.34 -27.57
N ARG A 102 -37.34 0.28 -27.14
CA ARG A 102 -38.16 -0.92 -27.32
C ARG A 102 -38.94 -0.75 -28.62
N GLU A 103 -38.67 -1.61 -29.59
CA GLU A 103 -39.57 -1.79 -30.73
C GLU A 103 -40.64 -2.81 -30.32
N SER A 104 -41.91 -2.48 -30.56
CA SER A 104 -43.00 -3.45 -30.45
C SER A 104 -43.01 -4.33 -31.72
N ASP A 105 -43.46 -5.59 -31.60
CA ASP A 105 -43.45 -6.63 -32.65
C ASP A 105 -44.09 -6.26 -34.01
N ASN A 106 -44.75 -5.10 -34.12
CA ASN A 106 -45.34 -4.57 -35.35
C ASN A 106 -44.57 -3.39 -35.96
N GLY A 107 -43.34 -3.09 -35.53
CA GLY A 107 -42.49 -2.05 -36.12
C GLY A 107 -43.00 -0.61 -35.93
N GLN A 108 -43.92 -0.38 -35.00
CA GLN A 108 -44.36 0.97 -34.63
C GLN A 108 -43.64 1.47 -33.37
N GLU A 109 -43.18 2.72 -33.45
CA GLU A 109 -42.64 3.48 -32.34
C GLU A 109 -43.76 3.86 -31.37
N ILE A 110 -43.66 3.41 -30.11
CA ILE A 110 -44.59 3.83 -29.06
C ILE A 110 -44.13 5.20 -28.55
N SER A 111 -44.53 6.27 -29.23
CA SER A 111 -44.45 7.63 -28.68
C SER A 111 -45.51 7.73 -27.58
N GLY A 112 -45.10 7.51 -26.33
CA GLY A 112 -45.93 7.75 -25.16
C GLY A 112 -46.21 9.24 -24.97
N ALA A 113 -47.12 9.79 -25.79
CA ALA A 113 -47.80 11.04 -25.50
C ALA A 113 -49.14 10.70 -24.86
N GLY A 114 -49.13 10.56 -23.54
CA GLY A 114 -50.32 10.38 -22.71
C GLY A 114 -50.10 11.06 -21.38
N GLU A 115 -50.82 12.16 -21.18
CA GLU A 115 -50.79 13.04 -20.02
C GLU A 115 -50.82 12.29 -18.69
N ILE A 116 -50.00 12.73 -17.73
CA ILE A 116 -50.17 12.38 -16.32
C ILE A 116 -51.34 13.22 -15.81
N ARG A 117 -52.41 12.56 -15.38
CA ARG A 117 -53.40 13.12 -14.44
C ARG A 117 -53.59 12.18 -13.27
#